data_AF-A0A9E5R020-F1
#
_entry.id   AF-A0A9E5R020-F1
#
_cell.length_a   1.000
_cell.length_b   1.000
_cell.length_c   1.000
_cell.angle_alpha   90.00
_cell.angle_beta   90.00
_cell.angle_gamma   90.00
#
_symmetry.space_group_name_H-M   'P 1'
#
loop_
_entity.id
_entity.type
_entity.pdbx_description
1 polymer ?
#
loop_
_entity_poly.entity_id
_entity_poly.type
_entity_poly.pdbx_seq_one_letter_code
_entity_poly.pdbx_strand_id
1 'polypeptide(L)'
;MICPNIRGGFAELLRAFAEAELDAEKMIAYCEAIQNISATKRMAYLAEILEKTNLQVFLEYAQSLVNKKYTLFDAFGEETGVFVKDWKLRMNVSKEDILYLVDKQY
;
A
#
# COMPACT_ATOMS: atom_id res chain seq x y z
N MET A 1 -1.72 -21.26 5.92
CA MET A 1 -1.76 -20.94 7.36
C MET A 1 -2.27 -19.51 7.43
N ILE A 2 -3.53 -19.33 7.82
CA ILE A 2 -4.21 -18.02 7.81
C ILE A 2 -3.63 -17.24 8.99
N CYS A 3 -2.95 -16.12 8.75
CA CYS A 3 -2.61 -15.18 9.83
C CYS A 3 -3.89 -14.44 10.20
N PRO A 4 -4.57 -14.77 11.31
CA PRO A 4 -5.82 -14.14 11.74
C PRO A 4 -5.58 -12.73 12.30
N ASN A 5 -4.34 -12.26 12.22
CA ASN A 5 -3.81 -11.13 12.97
C ASN A 5 -3.57 -9.89 12.10
N ILE A 6 -3.99 -9.92 10.83
CA ILE A 6 -4.18 -8.67 10.09
C ILE A 6 -5.37 -7.98 10.74
N ARG A 7 -5.05 -7.15 11.75
CA ARG A 7 -5.99 -6.44 12.62
C ARG A 7 -7.09 -5.84 11.75
N GLY A 8 -8.35 -6.10 12.09
CA GLY A 8 -9.51 -5.79 11.22
C GLY A 8 -9.45 -4.43 10.53
N GLY A 9 -8.97 -3.40 11.23
CA GLY A 9 -8.79 -2.05 10.65
C GLY A 9 -7.84 -1.97 9.45
N PHE A 10 -6.75 -2.75 9.38
CA PHE A 10 -5.88 -2.74 8.20
C PHE A 10 -6.56 -3.41 7.00
N ALA A 11 -7.25 -4.53 7.22
CA ALA A 11 -8.02 -5.20 6.17
C ALA A 11 -9.16 -4.31 5.65
N GLU A 12 -9.88 -3.62 6.55
CA GLU A 12 -10.92 -2.66 6.18
C GLU A 12 -10.37 -1.49 5.35
N LEU A 13 -9.20 -0.96 5.70
CA LEU A 13 -8.53 0.09 4.93
C LEU A 13 -8.11 -0.38 3.54
N LEU A 14 -7.53 -1.60 3.44
CA LEU A 14 -7.18 -2.19 2.15
C LEU A 14 -8.41 -2.36 1.25
N ARG A 15 -9.51 -2.86 1.81
CA ARG A 15 -10.77 -3.02 1.09
C ARG A 15 -11.36 -1.68 0.67
N ALA A 16 -11.44 -0.71 1.58
CA ALA A 16 -11.93 0.63 1.26
C ALA A 16 -11.10 1.28 0.14
N PHE A 17 -9.77 1.10 0.14
CA PHE A 17 -8.91 1.57 -0.94
C PHE A 17 -9.17 0.83 -2.27
N ALA A 18 -9.41 -0.47 -2.22
CA ALA A 18 -9.70 -1.26 -3.41
C ALA A 18 -11.07 -0.94 -4.03
N GLU A 19 -12.09 -0.72 -3.21
CA GLU A 19 -13.44 -0.37 -3.66
C GLU A 19 -13.56 1.12 -4.06
N ALA A 20 -12.73 1.99 -3.48
CA ALA A 20 -12.79 3.42 -3.78
C ALA A 20 -12.38 3.73 -5.23
N GLU A 21 -13.17 4.63 -5.84
CA GLU A 21 -12.76 5.39 -7.02
C GLU A 21 -11.84 6.53 -6.58
N LEU A 22 -10.54 6.26 -6.67
CA LEU A 22 -9.50 7.21 -6.26
C LEU A 22 -9.12 8.10 -7.44
N ASP A 23 -8.95 9.38 -7.17
CA ASP A 23 -8.45 10.36 -8.13
C ASP A 23 -6.96 10.64 -7.86
N ALA A 24 -6.14 10.63 -8.91
CA ALA A 24 -4.69 10.75 -8.77
C ALA A 24 -4.28 12.11 -8.17
N GLU A 25 -4.93 13.21 -8.58
CA GLU A 25 -4.61 14.55 -8.08
C GLU A 25 -4.98 14.69 -6.60
N LYS A 26 -6.15 14.17 -6.20
CA LYS A 26 -6.55 14.14 -4.78
C LYS A 26 -5.59 13.29 -3.94
N MET A 27 -5.16 12.15 -4.47
CA MET A 27 -4.20 11.28 -3.78
C MET A 27 -2.86 11.99 -3.55
N ILE A 28 -2.36 12.71 -4.55
CA ILE A 28 -1.15 13.53 -4.43
C ILE A 28 -1.35 14.59 -3.35
N ALA A 29 -2.44 15.36 -3.42
CA ALA A 29 -2.74 16.42 -2.45
C ALA A 29 -2.84 15.89 -1.00
N TYR A 30 -3.46 14.72 -0.79
CA TYR A 30 -3.51 14.09 0.52
C TYR A 30 -2.13 13.64 1.00
N CYS A 31 -1.31 13.06 0.12
CA CYS A 31 0.05 12.66 0.46
C CYS A 31 0.94 13.86 0.80
N GLU A 32 0.78 14.97 0.08
CA GLU A 32 1.45 16.24 0.37
C GLU A 32 1.03 16.83 1.71
N ALA A 33 -0.26 16.78 2.05
CA ALA A 33 -0.77 17.28 3.32
C ALA A 33 -0.27 16.47 4.52
N ILE A 34 -0.18 15.15 4.37
CA ILE A 34 0.27 14.24 5.44
C ILE A 34 1.80 14.27 5.60
N GLN A 35 2.55 14.61 4.55
CA GLN A 35 4.02 14.64 4.51
C GLN A 35 4.70 13.35 4.99
N ASN A 36 4.06 12.20 4.80
CA ASN A 36 4.58 10.90 5.21
C ASN A 36 4.94 10.03 4.01
N ILE A 37 6.20 10.09 3.61
CA ILE A 37 6.75 9.30 2.50
C ILE A 37 6.50 7.80 2.68
N SER A 38 6.53 7.29 3.92
CA SER A 38 6.30 5.86 4.19
C SER A 38 4.86 5.45 3.88
N ALA A 39 3.90 6.34 4.17
CA ALA A 39 2.50 6.13 3.81
C ALA A 39 2.30 6.20 2.28
N THR A 40 2.92 7.18 1.61
CA THR A 40 2.89 7.31 0.14
C THR A 40 3.41 6.05 -0.54
N LYS A 41 4.55 5.51 -0.09
CA LYS A 41 5.13 4.26 -0.61
C LYS A 41 4.15 3.08 -0.51
N ARG A 42 3.50 2.91 0.63
CA ARG A 42 2.53 1.81 0.86
C ARG A 42 1.31 1.94 -0.05
N MET A 43 0.75 3.15 -0.17
CA MET A 43 -0.40 3.41 -1.03
C MET A 43 -0.07 3.21 -2.51
N ALA A 44 1.11 3.64 -2.95
CA ALA A 44 1.56 3.44 -4.33
C ALA A 44 1.75 1.97 -4.66
N TYR A 45 2.39 1.20 -3.77
CA TYR A 45 2.52 -0.24 -3.95
C TYR A 45 1.17 -0.96 -3.95
N LEU A 46 0.21 -0.51 -3.12
CA LEU A 46 -1.14 -1.06 -3.14
C LEU A 46 -1.88 -0.76 -4.45
N ALA A 47 -1.78 0.47 -4.96
CA ALA A 47 -2.34 0.83 -6.27
C ALA A 47 -1.73 0.02 -7.42
N GLU A 48 -0.43 -0.30 -7.35
CA GLU A 48 0.26 -1.18 -8.29
C GLU A 48 -0.25 -2.62 -8.22
N ILE A 49 -0.41 -3.20 -7.03
CA ILE A 49 -0.97 -4.55 -6.86
C ILE A 49 -2.40 -4.65 -7.36
N LEU A 50 -3.22 -3.63 -7.09
CA LEU A 50 -4.63 -3.58 -7.48
C LEU A 50 -4.84 -3.11 -8.92
N GLU A 51 -3.76 -2.93 -9.69
CA GLU A 51 -3.78 -2.56 -11.10
C GLU A 51 -4.67 -1.32 -11.38
N LYS A 52 -4.65 -0.34 -10.46
CA LYS A 52 -5.42 0.91 -10.56
C LYS A 52 -4.80 1.83 -11.62
N THR A 53 -5.12 1.56 -12.88
CA THR A 53 -4.56 2.28 -14.06
C THR A 53 -4.81 3.79 -14.03
N ASN A 54 -5.90 4.24 -13.40
CA ASN A 54 -6.22 5.66 -13.23
C ASN A 54 -5.28 6.40 -12.23
N LEU A 55 -4.43 5.68 -11.50
CA LEU A 55 -3.47 6.23 -10.55
C LEU A 55 -2.03 6.32 -11.10
N GLN A 56 -1.82 6.15 -12.41
CA GLN A 56 -0.47 6.18 -13.00
C GLN A 56 0.31 7.46 -12.62
N VAL A 57 -0.33 8.63 -12.69
CA VAL A 57 0.29 9.91 -12.31
C VAL A 57 0.68 9.93 -10.82
N PHE A 58 -0.16 9.34 -9.97
CA PHE A 58 0.15 9.20 -8.55
C PHE A 58 1.33 8.24 -8.31
N LEU A 59 1.45 7.14 -9.07
CA LEU A 59 2.58 6.23 -8.98
C LEU A 59 3.89 6.91 -9.39
N GLU A 60 3.89 7.72 -10.45
CA GLU A 60 5.05 8.51 -10.87
C GLU A 60 5.45 9.54 -9.80
N TYR A 61 4.47 10.26 -9.25
CA TYR A 61 4.69 11.16 -8.12
C TYR A 61 5.30 10.42 -6.93
N ALA A 62 4.73 9.28 -6.53
CA ALA A 62 5.20 8.50 -5.41
C ALA A 62 6.63 7.99 -5.63
N GLN A 63 6.96 7.53 -6.84
CA GLN A 63 8.31 7.11 -7.23
C GLN A 63 9.32 8.25 -7.05
N SER A 64 8.96 9.48 -7.41
CA SER A 64 9.84 10.65 -7.23
C SER A 64 10.20 10.92 -5.77
N LEU A 65 9.34 10.50 -4.83
CA LEU A 65 9.56 10.63 -3.39
C LEU A 65 10.28 9.44 -2.74
N VAL A 66 10.51 8.35 -3.47
CA VAL A 66 11.14 7.14 -2.93
C VAL A 66 12.58 7.44 -2.52
N ASN A 67 12.79 7.58 -1.21
CA ASN A 67 14.13 7.67 -0.62
C ASN A 67 14.76 6.27 -0.46
N LYS A 68 16.07 6.22 -0.17
CA LYS A 68 16.85 4.99 -0.02
C LYS A 68 16.46 4.11 1.20
N LYS A 69 15.63 4.62 2.12
CA LYS A 69 15.29 3.92 3.37
C LYS A 69 14.18 2.90 3.13
N TYR A 70 14.40 1.68 3.60
CA TYR A 70 13.37 0.65 3.62
C TYR A 70 12.36 0.87 4.74
N THR A 71 11.08 0.66 4.44
CA THR A 71 9.99 0.72 5.42
C THR A 71 9.12 -0.52 5.34
N LEU A 72 8.60 -1.00 6.47
CA LEU A 72 7.67 -2.12 6.48
C LEU A 72 6.36 -1.74 5.78
N PHE A 73 5.79 -2.68 5.04
CA PHE A 73 4.47 -2.53 4.44
C PHE A 73 3.40 -2.42 5.52
N ASP A 74 3.23 -3.44 6.36
CA ASP A 74 2.47 -3.32 7.60
C ASP A 74 3.36 -2.72 8.70
N ALA A 75 3.06 -1.50 9.13
CA ALA A 75 3.86 -0.76 10.10
C ALA A 75 3.90 -1.41 11.50
N PHE A 76 2.92 -2.27 11.81
CA PHE A 76 2.80 -2.94 13.12
C PHE A 76 3.14 -4.44 13.06
N GLY A 77 3.48 -4.94 11.87
CA GLY A 77 3.80 -6.34 11.64
C GLY A 77 5.25 -6.66 11.98
N GLU A 78 5.61 -7.94 11.88
CA GLU A 78 6.97 -8.39 12.12
C GLU A 78 7.93 -7.86 11.04
N GLU A 79 9.20 -7.67 11.41
CA GLU A 79 10.27 -7.31 10.49
C GLU A 79 10.73 -8.54 9.70
N THR A 80 9.85 -9.12 8.91
CA THR A 80 10.07 -10.33 8.10
C THR A 80 9.67 -10.12 6.65
N GLY A 81 9.95 -11.10 5.79
CA GLY A 81 9.51 -11.11 4.39
C GLY A 81 10.42 -10.39 3.38
N VAL A 82 9.88 -10.12 2.19
CA VAL A 82 10.63 -9.84 0.95
C VAL A 82 10.88 -8.34 0.75
N PHE A 83 12.05 -7.97 0.23
CA PHE A 83 12.37 -6.59 -0.10
C PHE A 83 11.90 -6.24 -1.52
N VAL A 84 10.95 -5.31 -1.62
CA VAL A 84 10.52 -4.69 -2.88
C VAL A 84 11.39 -3.47 -3.12
N LYS A 85 12.34 -3.59 -4.06
CA LYS A 85 13.37 -2.58 -4.32
C LYS A 85 12.82 -1.31 -4.93
N ASP A 86 11.78 -1.42 -5.74
CA ASP A 86 11.19 -0.29 -6.49
C ASP A 86 10.57 0.72 -5.52
N TRP A 87 9.87 0.23 -4.50
CA TRP A 87 9.22 1.06 -3.49
C TRP A 87 10.03 1.24 -2.20
N LYS A 88 11.18 0.55 -2.09
CA LYS A 88 11.94 0.40 -0.84
C LYS A 88 11.03 -0.04 0.31
N LEU A 89 10.22 -1.06 0.04
CA LEU A 89 9.33 -1.66 1.02
C LEU A 89 9.84 -3.02 1.44
N ARG A 90 9.63 -3.36 2.71
CA ARG A 90 9.79 -4.72 3.21
C ARG A 90 8.40 -5.31 3.40
N MET A 91 8.08 -6.26 2.55
CA MET A 91 6.81 -6.97 2.48
C MET A 91 6.76 -8.01 3.57
N ASN A 92 6.30 -7.60 4.74
CA ASN A 92 5.97 -8.47 5.86
C ASN A 92 4.56 -9.08 5.78
N VAL A 93 3.84 -8.77 4.71
CA VAL A 93 2.57 -9.40 4.32
C VAL A 93 2.70 -9.84 2.86
N SER A 94 2.28 -11.05 2.54
CA SER A 94 2.38 -11.58 1.17
C SER A 94 1.37 -10.88 0.25
N LYS A 95 1.70 -10.74 -1.05
CA LYS A 95 0.77 -10.21 -2.06
C LYS A 95 -0.55 -11.01 -2.09
N GLU A 96 -0.45 -12.33 -1.96
CA GLU A 96 -1.59 -13.25 -1.90
C GLU A 96 -2.52 -12.96 -0.72
N ASP A 97 -1.96 -12.68 0.46
CA ASP A 97 -2.74 -12.32 1.65
C ASP A 97 -3.45 -10.97 1.44
N ILE A 98 -2.78 -9.99 0.83
CA ILE A 98 -3.38 -8.68 0.50
C ILE A 98 -4.57 -8.87 -0.45
N LEU A 99 -4.38 -9.65 -1.52
CA LEU A 99 -5.45 -9.91 -2.49
C LEU A 99 -6.60 -10.70 -1.86
N TYR A 100 -6.32 -11.70 -1.03
CA TYR A 100 -7.33 -12.46 -0.30
C TYR A 100 -8.17 -11.58 0.63
N LEU A 101 -7.56 -10.59 1.29
CA LEU A 101 -8.27 -9.66 2.16
C LEU A 101 -9.17 -8.70 1.40
N VAL A 102 -8.75 -8.27 0.21
CA VAL A 102 -9.54 -7.40 -0.67
C VAL A 102 -10.70 -8.17 -1.31
N ASP A 103 -10.48 -9.42 -1.69
CA ASP A 103 -11.45 -10.27 -2.39
C ASP A 103 -12.60 -10.76 -1.50
N LYS A 104 -12.40 -10.87 -0.17
CA LYS A 104 -13.46 -11.24 0.77
C LYS A 104 -14.56 -10.16 0.89
N GLN A 105 -15.45 -10.14 -0.09
CA GLN A 105 -16.84 -9.74 0.09
C GLN A 105 -17.53 -10.85 0.91
N TYR A 106 -18.08 -10.49 2.07
CA TYR A 106 -18.90 -11.39 2.87
C TYR A 106 -20.20 -11.76 2.16
#